data_AF-A0A0U3NL59-F1
#
_entry.id   AF-A0A0U3NL59-F1
#
_cell.length_a   1.000
_cell.length_b   1.000
_cell.length_c   1.000
_cell.angle_alpha   90.00
_cell.angle_beta   90.00
_cell.angle_gamma   90.00
#
_symmetry.space_group_name_H-M   'P 1'
#
loop_
_entity.id
_entity.type
_entity.pdbx_description
1 polymer ?
#
loop_
_entity_poly.entity_id
_entity_poly.type
_entity_poly.pdbx_seq_one_letter_code
_entity_poly.pdbx_strand_id
1 'polypeptide(L)'
;MASIALVYFPALFITGNNDVMNQFPYLFGLVFFIAGTLSWFIGNKLPKKEQHLFDENGNKVIIKNTHSFFFIEVKYFIIVFYLIGLYQLLKGLF
;
A
#
# COMPACT_ATOMS: atom_id res chain seq x y z
N MET A 1 6.99 -4.56 -21.86
CA MET A 1 7.36 -3.47 -20.94
C MET A 1 6.78 -3.65 -19.52
N ALA A 2 5.58 -4.22 -19.33
CA ALA A 2 5.02 -4.48 -17.99
C ALA A 2 5.78 -5.53 -17.13
N SER A 3 6.48 -6.49 -17.76
CA SER A 3 7.17 -7.58 -17.03
C SER A 3 8.37 -7.12 -16.20
N ILE A 4 9.03 -6.01 -16.56
CA ILE A 4 10.21 -5.55 -15.81
C ILE A 4 9.78 -4.96 -14.46
N ALA A 5 8.74 -4.14 -14.42
CA ALA A 5 8.27 -3.56 -13.17
C ALA A 5 7.79 -4.62 -12.16
N LEU A 6 7.07 -5.66 -12.62
CA LEU A 6 6.51 -6.71 -11.76
C LEU A 6 7.56 -7.67 -11.19
N VAL A 7 8.66 -7.91 -11.91
CA VAL A 7 9.75 -8.81 -11.45
C VAL A 7 10.73 -8.07 -10.53
N TYR A 8 10.99 -6.79 -10.79
CA TYR A 8 11.93 -6.00 -9.98
C TYR A 8 11.31 -5.48 -8.68
N PHE A 9 9.99 -5.29 -8.60
CA PHE A 9 9.34 -4.81 -7.37
C PHE A 9 9.51 -5.76 -6.17
N PRO A 10 9.28 -7.09 -6.28
CA PRO A 10 9.58 -8.02 -5.19
C PRO A 10 11.09 -8.19 -4.95
N ALA A 11 11.90 -8.19 -6.02
CA ALA A 11 13.35 -8.35 -5.91
C ALA A 11 14.04 -7.19 -5.15
N LEU A 12 13.54 -5.95 -5.30
CA LEU A 12 14.01 -4.80 -4.50
C LEU A 12 13.74 -5.00 -3.01
N PHE A 13 12.55 -5.49 -2.64
CA PHE A 13 12.19 -5.75 -1.24
C PHE A 13 12.97 -6.92 -0.62
N ILE A 14 13.31 -7.95 -1.40
CA ILE A 14 13.97 -9.18 -0.91
C ILE A 14 15.50 -9.05 -0.90
N THR A 15 16.07 -8.37 -1.90
CA THR A 15 17.54 -8.34 -2.11
C THR A 15 18.20 -7.13 -1.45
N GLY A 16 17.44 -6.08 -1.07
CA GLY A 16 17.97 -4.84 -0.52
C GLY A 16 18.88 -4.06 -1.47
N ASN A 17 19.01 -4.50 -2.73
CA ASN A 17 19.83 -3.82 -3.73
C ASN A 17 19.02 -2.65 -4.31
N ASN A 18 19.42 -1.42 -4.00
CA ASN A 18 18.71 -0.20 -4.37
C ASN A 18 19.22 0.43 -5.68
N ASP A 19 20.12 -0.22 -6.42
CA ASP A 19 20.79 0.34 -7.60
C ASP A 19 19.79 0.81 -8.67
N VAL A 20 18.79 -0.02 -8.98
CA VAL A 20 17.76 0.30 -9.98
C VAL A 20 16.87 1.47 -9.53
N MET A 21 16.61 1.57 -8.21
CA MET A 21 15.82 2.65 -7.63
C MET A 21 16.58 3.98 -7.67
N ASN A 22 17.91 3.93 -7.51
CA ASN A 22 18.80 5.08 -7.61
C ASN A 22 19.05 5.51 -9.05
N GLN A 23 19.02 4.58 -10.01
CA GLN A 23 19.22 4.87 -11.42
C GLN A 23 18.02 5.62 -12.04
N PHE A 24 16.79 5.35 -11.58
CA PHE A 24 15.57 5.96 -12.09
C PHE A 24 14.70 6.58 -10.97
N PRO A 25 15.20 7.58 -10.23
CA PRO A 25 14.54 8.09 -9.03
C PRO A 25 13.15 8.70 -9.34
N TYR A 26 13.04 9.42 -10.45
CA TYR A 26 11.78 10.03 -10.89
C TYR A 26 10.70 9.00 -11.24
N LEU A 27 11.08 7.92 -11.94
CA LEU A 27 10.17 6.86 -12.34
C LEU A 27 9.63 6.12 -11.11
N PHE A 28 10.50 5.81 -10.15
CA PHE A 28 10.09 5.18 -8.89
C PHE A 28 9.23 6.10 -8.04
N GLY A 29 9.56 7.39 -7.93
CA GLY A 29 8.73 8.37 -7.23
C GLY A 29 7.30 8.41 -7.78
N LEU A 30 7.16 8.43 -9.11
CA LEU A 30 5.85 8.44 -9.78
C LEU A 30 5.07 7.13 -9.53
N VAL A 31 5.74 5.98 -9.60
CA VAL A 31 5.12 4.68 -9.27
C VAL A 31 4.61 4.63 -7.83
N PHE A 32 5.35 5.19 -6.87
CA PHE A 32 4.91 5.27 -5.48
C PHE A 32 3.68 6.16 -5.29
N PHE A 33 3.58 7.30 -5.99
CA PHE A 33 2.37 8.12 -5.95
C PHE A 33 1.15 7.40 -6.55
N ILE A 34 1.34 6.66 -7.66
CA ILE A 34 0.29 5.83 -8.25
C ILE A 34 -0.12 4.73 -7.26
N ALA A 35 0.83 4.04 -6.64
CA ALA A 35 0.57 3.00 -5.64
C ALA A 35 -0.19 3.54 -4.42
N GLY A 36 0.17 4.73 -3.92
CA GLY A 36 -0.55 5.41 -2.84
C GLY A 36 -1.99 5.73 -3.21
N THR A 37 -2.21 6.27 -4.41
CA THR A 37 -3.54 6.58 -4.93
C THR A 37 -4.40 5.32 -5.10
N LEU A 38 -3.80 4.23 -5.61
CA LEU A 38 -4.46 2.93 -5.74
C LEU A 38 -4.79 2.34 -4.36
N SER A 39 -3.90 2.45 -3.38
CA SER A 39 -4.14 2.00 -2.01
C SER A 39 -5.31 2.74 -1.36
N TRP A 40 -5.43 4.05 -1.59
CA TRP A 40 -6.60 4.82 -1.16
C TRP A 40 -7.88 4.36 -1.84
N PHE A 41 -7.85 4.19 -3.17
CA PHE A 41 -9.02 3.77 -3.93
C PHE A 41 -9.51 2.37 -3.53
N ILE A 42 -8.58 1.42 -3.39
CA ILE A 42 -8.85 0.06 -2.93
C ILE A 42 -9.35 0.09 -1.49
N GLY A 43 -8.68 0.84 -0.61
CA GLY A 43 -9.07 1.00 0.79
C GLY A 43 -10.49 1.57 0.98
N ASN A 44 -10.92 2.48 0.11
CA ASN A 44 -12.28 3.03 0.12
C ASN A 44 -13.32 2.09 -0.51
N LYS A 45 -12.92 1.26 -1.48
CA LYS A 45 -13.81 0.36 -2.21
C LYS A 45 -14.00 -0.99 -1.51
N LEU A 46 -13.11 -1.34 -0.59
CA LEU A 46 -13.25 -2.54 0.24
C LEU A 46 -14.45 -2.38 1.19
N PRO A 47 -15.47 -3.25 1.09
CA PRO A 47 -16.62 -3.18 1.97
C PRO A 47 -16.18 -3.47 3.40
N LYS A 48 -16.55 -2.58 4.33
CA LYS A 48 -16.51 -2.89 5.77
C LYS A 48 -17.56 -3.95 6.04
N LYS A 49 -17.17 -5.23 5.98
CA LYS A 49 -18.07 -6.35 6.26
C LYS A 49 -18.26 -6.41 7.77
N GLU A 50 -19.31 -5.75 8.26
CA GLU A 50 -19.79 -5.95 9.62
C GLU A 50 -20.61 -7.24 9.62
N GLN A 51 -20.07 -8.29 10.22
CA GLN A 51 -20.83 -9.51 10.48
C GLN A 51 -21.45 -9.37 11.86
N HIS A 52 -22.77 -9.24 11.89
CA HIS A 52 -23.54 -9.32 13.13
C HIS A 52 -23.79 -10.81 13.41
N LEU A 53 -23.03 -11.38 14.33
CA LEU A 53 -23.31 -12.70 14.87
C LEU A 53 -24.16 -12.53 16.13
N PHE A 54 -25.21 -13.32 16.25
CA PHE A 54 -25.96 -13.44 17.50
C PHE A 54 -25.46 -14.70 18.20
N ASP A 55 -25.00 -14.53 19.43
CA ASP A 55 -24.66 -15.65 20.31
C ASP A 55 -25.93 -16.40 20.72
N GLU A 56 -25.82 -17.65 21.19
CA GLU A 56 -26.97 -18.47 21.63
C GLU A 56 -27.76 -17.80 22.78
N ASN A 57 -27.13 -16.89 23.50
CA ASN A 57 -27.73 -16.06 24.55
C ASN A 57 -28.41 -14.76 24.05
N GLY A 58 -28.48 -14.53 22.74
CA GLY A 58 -29.09 -13.34 22.14
C GLY A 58 -28.20 -12.09 22.13
N ASN A 59 -26.93 -12.21 22.54
CA ASN A 59 -25.98 -11.10 22.54
C ASN A 59 -25.47 -10.82 21.12
N LYS A 60 -25.50 -9.53 20.71
CA LYS A 60 -24.93 -9.09 19.42
C LYS A 60 -23.41 -8.99 19.52
N VAL A 61 -22.71 -9.88 18.83
CA VAL A 61 -21.26 -9.78 18.60
C VAL A 61 -21.04 -9.14 17.22
N ILE A 62 -20.55 -7.91 17.21
CA ILE A 62 -20.23 -7.20 15.96
C ILE A 62 -18.78 -7.55 15.59
N ILE A 63 -18.59 -8.43 14.60
CA ILE A 63 -17.28 -8.68 14.02
C ILE A 63 -17.07 -7.65 12.90
N LYS A 64 -16.28 -6.61 13.18
CA LYS A 64 -15.80 -5.67 12.18
C LYS A 64 -14.64 -6.30 11.40
N ASN A 65 -14.93 -6.93 10.27
CA ASN A 65 -13.88 -7.38 9.37
C ASN A 65 -13.29 -6.16 8.65
N THR A 66 -12.24 -5.59 9.25
CA THR A 66 -11.49 -4.47 8.67
C THR A 66 -10.29 -5.05 7.94
N HIS A 67 -10.19 -4.82 6.64
CA HIS A 67 -8.98 -5.14 5.88
C HIS A 67 -7.87 -4.16 6.30
N SER A 68 -7.11 -4.57 7.32
CA SER A 68 -5.94 -3.85 7.82
C SER A 68 -4.67 -4.62 7.46
N PHE A 69 -3.68 -3.93 6.91
CA PHE A 69 -2.33 -4.46 6.77
C PHE A 69 -1.52 -3.90 7.95
N PHE A 70 -0.98 -4.76 8.81
CA PHE A 70 -0.32 -4.35 10.07
C PHE A 70 -1.19 -3.40 10.94
N PHE A 71 -2.46 -3.75 11.17
CA PHE A 71 -3.40 -2.98 12.00
C PHE A 71 -3.76 -1.57 11.49
N ILE A 72 -3.27 -1.17 10.31
CA ILE A 72 -3.57 0.13 9.67
C ILE A 72 -4.54 -0.12 8.51
N GLU A 73 -5.64 0.65 8.43
CA GLU A 73 -6.56 0.57 7.29
C GLU A 73 -5.80 0.87 5.99
N VAL A 74 -6.02 0.06 4.94
CA VAL A 74 -5.32 0.16 3.65
C VAL A 74 -5.40 1.57 3.02
N LYS A 75 -6.42 2.35 3.35
CA LYS A 75 -6.53 3.75 2.94
C LYS A 75 -5.37 4.62 3.46
N TYR A 76 -4.90 4.41 4.69
CA TYR A 76 -3.85 5.26 5.29
C TYR A 76 -2.46 5.01 4.71
N PHE A 77 -2.27 3.91 3.97
CA PHE A 77 -1.02 3.66 3.25
C PHE A 77 -0.75 4.68 2.14
N ILE A 78 -1.74 5.48 1.71
CA ILE A 78 -1.50 6.62 0.82
C ILE A 78 -0.41 7.54 1.37
N ILE A 79 -0.43 7.82 2.68
CA ILE A 79 0.52 8.72 3.33
C ILE A 79 1.91 8.11 3.27
N VAL A 80 2.03 6.83 3.60
CA VAL A 80 3.31 6.10 3.57
C VAL A 80 3.92 6.11 2.17
N PHE A 81 3.13 5.76 1.15
CA PHE A 81 3.61 5.73 -0.22
C PHE A 81 3.95 7.12 -0.77
N TYR A 82 3.19 8.16 -0.39
CA TYR A 82 3.50 9.53 -0.77
C TYR A 82 4.81 10.04 -0.16
N LEU A 83 5.08 9.72 1.12
CA LEU A 83 6.33 10.10 1.77
C LEU A 83 7.54 9.42 1.12
N ILE A 84 7.43 8.13 0.79
CA ILE A 84 8.49 7.39 0.08
C ILE A 84 8.69 7.95 -1.33
N GLY A 85 7.61 8.23 -2.06
CA GLY A 85 7.68 8.82 -3.39
C GLY A 85 8.32 10.22 -3.39
N LEU A 86 7.98 11.05 -2.39
CA LEU A 86 8.56 12.37 -2.21
C LEU A 86 10.06 12.29 -1.89
N TYR A 87 10.46 11.39 -0.98
CA TYR A 87 11.86 11.16 -0.67
C TYR A 87 12.66 10.76 -1.91
N GLN A 88 12.12 9.87 -2.76
CA GLN A 88 12.80 9.45 -3.97
C GLN A 88 12.92 10.58 -5.01
N LEU A 89 11.91 11.45 -5.11
CA LEU A 89 11.99 12.65 -5.95
C LEU A 89 13.05 13.63 -5.47
N LEU A 90 13.09 13.92 -4.17
CA LEU A 90 14.12 14.80 -3.59
C LEU A 90 15.51 14.23 -3.83
N LYS A 91 15.68 12.91 -3.70
CA LYS A 91 16.94 12.23 -4.01
C LYS A 91 17.35 12.31 -5.48
N GLY A 92 16.39 12.41 -6.41
CA GLY A 92 16.71 12.62 -7.83
C GLY A 92 17.14 14.06 -8.16
N LEU A 93 16.81 15.02 -7.29
CA LEU A 93 17.04 16.44 -7.50
C LEU A 93 18.42 16.92 -6.99
N PHE A 94 18.98 16.25 -5.98
CA PHE A 94 20.31 16.51 -5.40
C PHE A 94 21.30 15.42 -5.80
#